data_AF-A0A6N7ASX8-F1
#
_entry.id   AF-A0A6N7ASX8-F1
#
_cell.length_a   1.000
_cell.length_b   1.000
_cell.length_c   1.000
_cell.angle_alpha   90.00
_cell.angle_beta   90.00
_cell.angle_gamma   90.00
#
_symmetry.space_group_name_H-M   'P 1'
#
loop_
_entity.id
_entity.type
_entity.pdbx_description
1 polymer ?
#
loop_
_entity_poly.entity_id
_entity_poly.type
_entity_poly.pdbx_seq_one_letter_code
_entity_poly.pdbx_strand_id
1 'polypeptide(L)'
;MCSDSGSGIALCLSSVNVTNEGANQVITGTAVDKAGNSASASVTLNIDKTPPVITISGVSNGATYALGLAPTASYTVTDALSGVATSSDSLTGGDGLGLGAFTYSVTASDNAGNAITVSAAYSVIATTNGLNSLIQQILASGQIDNAGIANSLLSKVLNAADAAAIGNGQASDNIMQAFINQVEAQTGQHISADAAAILINAATYIINN
;
A
#
# COMPACT_ATOMS: atom_id res chain seq x y z
N MET A 1 -25.69 26.73 -32.61
CA MET A 1 -26.62 26.80 -33.75
C MET A 1 -26.39 28.12 -34.46
N CYS A 2 -26.25 28.15 -35.79
CA CYS A 2 -26.10 29.40 -36.53
C CYS A 2 -27.48 30.02 -36.79
N SER A 3 -27.56 31.34 -36.74
CA SER A 3 -28.76 32.12 -37.09
C SER A 3 -28.33 33.33 -37.90
N ASP A 4 -29.12 33.69 -38.91
CA ASP A 4 -28.93 34.92 -39.69
C ASP A 4 -30.29 35.63 -39.87
N SER A 5 -30.32 36.94 -39.66
CA SER A 5 -31.52 37.77 -39.80
C SER A 5 -31.56 38.56 -41.13
N GLY A 6 -30.60 38.33 -42.02
CA GLY A 6 -30.39 39.07 -43.27
C GLY A 6 -30.42 38.17 -44.50
N SER A 7 -29.25 37.92 -45.11
CA SER A 7 -29.12 37.27 -46.43
C SER A 7 -29.41 35.76 -46.43
N GLY A 8 -29.58 35.17 -45.26
CA GLY A 8 -29.69 33.74 -45.02
C GLY A 8 -28.32 33.07 -44.85
N ILE A 9 -28.31 31.90 -44.20
CA ILE A 9 -27.10 31.12 -43.95
C ILE A 9 -26.68 30.39 -45.23
N ALA A 10 -25.45 30.61 -45.69
CA ALA A 10 -24.84 29.87 -46.80
C ALA A 10 -24.08 28.64 -46.31
N LEU A 11 -23.39 28.74 -45.18
CA LEU A 11 -22.67 27.65 -44.54
C LEU A 11 -22.80 27.74 -43.02
N CYS A 12 -23.12 26.63 -42.37
CA CYS A 12 -22.98 26.45 -40.93
C CYS A 12 -22.34 25.08 -40.74
N LEU A 13 -21.14 25.04 -40.15
CA LEU A 13 -20.45 23.77 -39.91
C LEU A 13 -21.29 22.86 -39.01
N SER A 14 -21.29 21.57 -39.33
CA SER A 14 -21.93 20.54 -38.51
C SER A 14 -21.17 20.33 -37.20
N SER A 15 -21.81 19.66 -36.25
CA SER A 15 -21.18 19.27 -34.98
C SER A 15 -19.93 18.42 -35.22
N VAL A 16 -18.86 18.75 -34.50
CA VAL A 16 -17.61 17.98 -34.49
C VAL A 16 -17.61 17.09 -33.25
N ASN A 17 -17.38 15.79 -33.43
CA ASN A 17 -17.15 14.86 -32.33
C ASN A 17 -15.65 14.83 -32.02
N VAL A 18 -15.29 15.25 -30.80
CA VAL A 18 -13.93 15.15 -30.30
C VAL A 18 -13.85 13.93 -29.40
N THR A 19 -13.04 12.96 -29.76
CA THR A 19 -12.94 11.68 -29.04
C THR A 19 -11.52 11.38 -28.55
N ASN A 20 -10.51 12.05 -29.08
CA ASN A 20 -9.14 11.92 -28.61
C ASN A 20 -8.96 12.68 -27.29
N GLU A 21 -8.26 12.04 -26.36
CA GLU A 21 -7.82 12.71 -25.13
C GLU A 21 -6.79 13.80 -25.45
N GLY A 22 -6.74 14.82 -24.59
CA GLY A 22 -5.88 15.97 -24.74
C GLY A 22 -6.38 17.18 -23.95
N ALA A 23 -5.44 18.00 -23.50
CA ALA A 23 -5.71 19.25 -22.81
C ALA A 23 -5.80 20.41 -23.82
N ASN A 24 -6.61 21.40 -23.48
CA ASN A 24 -6.77 22.65 -24.20
C ASN A 24 -7.09 22.46 -25.69
N GLN A 25 -7.89 21.44 -26.03
CA GLN A 25 -8.31 21.18 -27.40
C GLN A 25 -9.29 22.27 -27.86
N VAL A 26 -8.89 23.11 -28.82
CA VAL A 26 -9.70 24.21 -29.33
C VAL A 26 -10.48 23.77 -30.56
N ILE A 27 -11.80 23.82 -30.49
CA ILE A 27 -12.69 23.53 -31.60
C ILE A 27 -13.31 24.83 -32.09
N THR A 28 -13.14 25.13 -33.38
CA THR A 28 -13.66 26.36 -34.00
C THR A 28 -14.76 26.03 -34.99
N GLY A 29 -15.92 26.67 -34.83
CA GLY A 29 -17.00 26.66 -35.80
C GLY A 29 -17.05 27.99 -36.56
N THR A 30 -17.29 27.93 -37.87
CA THR A 30 -17.45 29.11 -38.73
C THR A 30 -18.79 29.05 -39.45
N ALA A 31 -19.49 30.18 -39.50
CA ALA A 31 -20.70 30.39 -40.27
C ALA A 31 -20.45 31.43 -41.36
N VAL A 32 -21.06 31.24 -42.52
CA VAL A 32 -21.00 32.18 -43.64
C VAL A 32 -22.42 32.46 -44.12
N ASP A 33 -22.76 33.72 -44.36
CA ASP A 33 -24.05 34.13 -44.94
C ASP A 33 -23.99 34.15 -46.48
N LYS A 34 -25.13 34.33 -47.15
CA LYS A 34 -25.18 34.38 -48.62
C LYS A 34 -24.58 35.66 -49.21
N ALA A 35 -24.36 36.69 -48.40
CA ALA A 35 -23.64 37.91 -48.80
C ALA A 35 -22.10 37.77 -48.68
N GLY A 36 -21.60 36.65 -48.16
CA GLY A 36 -20.18 36.37 -47.99
C GLY A 36 -19.60 36.83 -46.66
N ASN A 37 -20.41 37.32 -45.72
CA ASN A 37 -19.98 37.65 -44.37
C ASN A 37 -19.71 36.37 -43.57
N SER A 38 -18.65 36.35 -42.78
CA SER A 38 -18.28 35.21 -41.94
C SER A 38 -18.16 35.57 -40.46
N ALA A 39 -18.49 34.61 -39.60
CA ALA A 39 -18.30 34.71 -38.16
C ALA A 39 -17.82 33.37 -37.61
N SER A 40 -16.94 33.40 -36.61
CA SER A 40 -16.40 32.20 -35.96
C SER A 40 -16.58 32.24 -34.44
N ALA A 41 -16.75 31.07 -33.84
CA ALA A 41 -16.77 30.88 -32.39
C ALA A 41 -15.93 29.64 -32.03
N SER A 42 -15.30 29.65 -30.86
CA SER A 42 -14.49 28.53 -30.39
C SER A 42 -14.87 28.08 -28.99
N VAL A 43 -14.60 26.80 -28.70
CA VAL A 43 -14.71 26.18 -27.39
C VAL A 43 -13.41 25.43 -27.10
N THR A 44 -12.94 25.52 -25.86
CA THR A 44 -11.79 24.76 -25.37
C THR A 44 -12.29 23.59 -24.53
N LEU A 45 -11.76 22.39 -24.79
CA LEU A 45 -12.12 21.16 -24.11
C LEU A 45 -10.87 20.46 -23.56
N ASN A 46 -11.02 19.85 -22.38
CA ASN A 46 -10.10 18.87 -21.84
C ASN A 46 -10.81 17.51 -21.86
N ILE A 47 -10.22 16.52 -22.52
CA ILE A 47 -10.69 15.13 -22.48
C ILE A 47 -9.57 14.32 -21.87
N ASP A 48 -9.87 13.59 -20.80
CA ASP A 48 -8.94 12.63 -20.22
C ASP A 48 -9.67 11.31 -19.98
N LYS A 49 -9.11 10.23 -20.51
CA LYS A 49 -9.64 8.88 -20.45
C LYS A 49 -8.69 7.91 -19.76
N THR A 50 -7.53 8.41 -19.33
CA THR A 50 -6.43 7.61 -18.83
C THR A 50 -6.46 7.64 -17.31
N PRO A 51 -6.62 6.50 -16.63
CA PRO A 51 -6.53 6.47 -15.17
C PRO A 51 -5.13 6.87 -14.67
N PRO A 52 -5.03 7.36 -13.42
CA PRO A 52 -3.74 7.59 -12.78
C PRO A 52 -2.85 6.34 -12.76
N VAL A 53 -1.53 6.54 -12.70
CA VAL A 53 -0.56 5.48 -12.51
C VAL A 53 -0.20 5.36 -11.03
N ILE A 54 -0.36 4.17 -10.46
CA ILE A 54 0.01 3.86 -9.07
C ILE A 54 1.30 3.03 -9.06
N THR A 55 2.27 3.43 -8.24
CA THR A 55 3.47 2.64 -7.95
C THR A 55 3.53 2.33 -6.44
N ILE A 56 3.38 1.05 -6.08
CA ILE A 56 3.57 0.56 -4.71
C ILE A 56 5.06 0.35 -4.44
N SER A 57 5.51 0.69 -3.24
CA SER A 57 6.88 0.57 -2.76
C SER A 57 6.93 0.02 -1.34
N GLY A 58 8.10 -0.44 -0.90
CA GLY A 58 8.30 -1.08 0.40
C GLY A 58 7.96 -2.56 0.39
N VAL A 59 6.79 -2.93 -0.14
CA VAL A 59 6.34 -4.33 -0.25
C VAL A 59 6.27 -4.81 -1.70
N SER A 60 6.56 -6.10 -1.91
CA SER A 60 6.48 -6.75 -3.22
C SER A 60 5.37 -7.80 -3.23
N ASN A 61 4.63 -7.87 -4.33
CA ASN A 61 3.57 -8.86 -4.50
C ASN A 61 4.16 -10.30 -4.49
N GLY A 62 3.60 -11.17 -3.65
CA GLY A 62 4.05 -12.54 -3.42
C GLY A 62 5.25 -12.68 -2.47
N ALA A 63 5.75 -11.59 -1.88
CA ALA A 63 6.89 -11.66 -0.97
C ALA A 63 6.52 -12.25 0.39
N THR A 64 7.53 -12.80 1.06
CA THR A 64 7.44 -13.23 2.46
C THR A 64 8.45 -12.45 3.28
N TYR A 65 7.99 -11.82 4.36
CA TYR A 65 8.82 -11.08 5.30
C TYR A 65 8.82 -11.76 6.67
N ALA A 66 9.90 -11.58 7.42
CA ALA A 66 9.91 -12.00 8.82
C ALA A 66 9.23 -10.92 9.69
N LEU A 67 8.48 -11.34 10.69
CA LEU A 67 7.93 -10.45 11.71
C LEU A 67 9.03 -9.60 12.35
N GLY A 68 8.78 -8.31 12.56
CA GLY A 68 9.79 -7.35 13.02
C GLY A 68 10.74 -6.85 11.91
N LEU A 69 10.70 -7.44 10.72
CA LEU A 69 11.49 -7.03 9.55
C LEU A 69 10.62 -6.72 8.32
N ALA A 70 9.29 -6.80 8.45
CA ALA A 70 8.38 -6.41 7.38
C ALA A 70 8.51 -4.90 7.11
N PRO A 71 8.80 -4.49 5.85
CA PRO A 71 8.91 -3.08 5.51
C PRO A 71 7.53 -2.40 5.56
N THR A 72 7.53 -1.09 5.79
CA THR A 72 6.31 -0.28 5.68
C THR A 72 5.96 -0.08 4.21
N ALA A 73 4.75 -0.51 3.82
CA ALA A 73 4.23 -0.25 2.49
C ALA A 73 4.02 1.26 2.27
N SER A 74 4.26 1.72 1.05
CA SER A 74 4.02 3.10 0.63
C SER A 74 3.66 3.13 -0.85
N TYR A 75 3.21 4.27 -1.34
CA TYR A 75 2.86 4.43 -2.74
C TYR A 75 3.09 5.84 -3.27
N THR A 76 3.16 5.94 -4.59
CA THR A 76 3.09 7.20 -5.34
C THR A 76 2.00 7.09 -6.40
N VAL A 77 1.36 8.22 -6.71
CA VAL A 77 0.36 8.32 -7.77
C VAL A 77 0.74 9.48 -8.67
N THR A 78 0.70 9.25 -9.98
CA THR A 78 0.87 10.30 -10.98
C THR A 78 -0.28 10.26 -11.97
N ASP A 79 -0.63 11.43 -12.50
CA ASP A 79 -1.52 11.53 -13.64
C ASP A 79 -0.95 12.59 -14.60
N ALA A 80 -0.99 12.31 -15.90
CA ALA A 80 -0.30 13.12 -16.90
C ALA A 80 -1.17 14.25 -17.47
N LEU A 81 -2.49 14.20 -17.30
CA LEU A 81 -3.40 15.05 -18.05
C LEU A 81 -4.34 15.87 -17.17
N SER A 82 -5.32 15.23 -16.52
CA SER A 82 -6.26 15.95 -15.66
C SER A 82 -5.74 16.17 -14.23
N GLY A 83 -4.66 15.47 -13.84
CA GLY A 83 -4.08 15.48 -12.51
C GLY A 83 -4.81 14.57 -11.54
N VAL A 84 -4.13 14.19 -10.45
CA VAL A 84 -4.70 13.31 -9.42
C VAL A 84 -5.73 14.09 -8.60
N ALA A 85 -6.95 13.56 -8.48
CA ALA A 85 -8.01 14.12 -7.66
C ALA A 85 -7.98 13.55 -6.24
N THR A 86 -7.97 12.22 -6.11
CA THR A 86 -7.95 11.54 -4.81
C THR A 86 -7.05 10.32 -4.86
N SER A 87 -6.47 9.97 -3.70
CA SER A 87 -5.84 8.68 -3.49
C SER A 87 -5.97 8.26 -2.04
N SER A 88 -6.05 6.95 -1.82
CA SER A 88 -6.11 6.36 -0.49
C SER A 88 -5.54 4.94 -0.53
N ASP A 89 -4.93 4.53 0.57
CA ASP A 89 -4.48 3.17 0.78
C ASP A 89 -5.25 2.43 1.88
N SER A 90 -5.14 1.12 1.87
CA SER A 90 -5.65 0.24 2.91
C SER A 90 -4.75 -0.98 3.05
N LEU A 91 -4.49 -1.40 4.29
CA LEU A 91 -3.85 -2.67 4.59
C LEU A 91 -4.87 -3.58 5.26
N THR A 92 -5.06 -4.78 4.72
CA THR A 92 -5.98 -5.78 5.25
C THR A 92 -5.29 -7.12 5.44
N GLY A 93 -5.93 -8.00 6.21
CA GLY A 93 -5.40 -9.32 6.52
C GLY A 93 -4.57 -9.36 7.80
N GLY A 94 -3.74 -10.37 7.90
CA GLY A 94 -3.02 -10.72 9.12
C GLY A 94 -3.92 -11.22 10.25
N ASP A 95 -3.28 -11.59 11.35
CA ASP A 95 -3.92 -12.10 12.56
C ASP A 95 -4.16 -11.02 13.64
N GLY A 96 -3.91 -9.75 13.30
CA GLY A 96 -3.96 -8.63 14.25
C GLY A 96 -2.73 -8.48 15.16
N LEU A 97 -1.80 -9.44 15.13
CA LEU A 97 -0.52 -9.42 15.86
C LEU A 97 0.69 -9.34 14.93
N GLY A 98 0.44 -9.21 13.61
CA GLY A 98 1.45 -8.93 12.61
C GLY A 98 1.88 -10.14 11.78
N LEU A 99 1.30 -11.33 12.01
CA LEU A 99 1.55 -12.51 11.20
C LEU A 99 0.42 -12.76 10.20
N GLY A 100 0.73 -13.55 9.17
CA GLY A 100 -0.23 -14.03 8.18
C GLY A 100 -0.16 -13.31 6.84
N ALA A 101 -1.16 -13.55 6.01
CA ALA A 101 -1.26 -12.95 4.69
C ALA A 101 -1.86 -11.54 4.80
N PHE A 102 -1.18 -10.58 4.18
CA PHE A 102 -1.58 -9.18 4.08
C PHE A 102 -1.85 -8.80 2.62
N THR A 103 -2.78 -7.88 2.43
CA THR A 103 -3.01 -7.22 1.13
C THR A 103 -2.99 -5.72 1.32
N TYR A 104 -2.01 -5.07 0.71
CA TYR A 104 -1.92 -3.61 0.61
C TYR A 104 -2.55 -3.16 -0.69
N SER A 105 -3.57 -2.30 -0.61
CA SER A 105 -4.32 -1.81 -1.76
C SER A 105 -4.29 -0.29 -1.80
N VAL A 106 -4.15 0.26 -2.99
CA VAL A 106 -4.18 1.70 -3.24
C VAL A 106 -5.22 1.97 -4.31
N THR A 107 -6.14 2.88 -4.04
CA THR A 107 -7.14 3.37 -4.98
C THR A 107 -6.84 4.83 -5.28
N ALA A 108 -6.90 5.21 -6.55
CA ALA A 108 -6.73 6.60 -6.97
C ALA A 108 -7.72 6.97 -8.07
N SER A 109 -8.07 8.25 -8.13
CA SER A 109 -8.86 8.86 -9.20
C SER A 109 -8.23 10.16 -9.70
N ASP A 110 -8.50 10.51 -10.94
CA ASP A 110 -8.11 11.79 -11.54
C ASP A 110 -9.25 12.82 -11.52
N ASN A 111 -8.99 14.03 -12.02
CA ASN A 111 -10.00 15.10 -12.08
C ASN A 111 -11.01 14.92 -13.23
N ALA A 112 -10.79 13.98 -14.14
CA ALA A 112 -11.74 13.60 -15.19
C ALA A 112 -12.67 12.44 -14.78
N GLY A 113 -12.46 11.86 -13.60
CA GLY A 113 -13.25 10.78 -13.03
C GLY A 113 -12.77 9.37 -13.39
N ASN A 114 -11.61 9.22 -14.03
CA ASN A 114 -11.01 7.90 -14.23
C ASN A 114 -10.44 7.41 -12.89
N ALA A 115 -10.59 6.12 -12.60
CA ALA A 115 -10.15 5.53 -11.34
C ALA A 115 -9.49 4.16 -11.56
N ILE A 116 -8.56 3.82 -10.67
CA ILE A 116 -7.86 2.54 -10.66
C ILE A 116 -7.59 2.09 -9.23
N THR A 117 -7.48 0.77 -9.03
CA THR A 117 -6.97 0.18 -7.79
C THR A 117 -5.85 -0.80 -8.13
N VAL A 118 -4.74 -0.70 -7.40
CA VAL A 118 -3.58 -1.61 -7.50
C VAL A 118 -3.31 -2.20 -6.12
N SER A 119 -2.98 -3.49 -6.07
CA SER A 119 -2.74 -4.21 -4.82
C SER A 119 -1.44 -5.01 -4.87
N ALA A 120 -0.79 -5.15 -3.71
CA ALA A 120 0.30 -6.07 -3.46
C ALA A 120 -0.06 -6.98 -2.27
N ALA A 121 -0.13 -8.29 -2.52
CA ALA A 121 -0.31 -9.29 -1.47
C ALA A 121 1.06 -9.80 -1.00
N TYR A 122 1.25 -9.98 0.29
CA TYR A 122 2.49 -10.52 0.88
C TYR A 122 2.20 -11.27 2.17
N SER A 123 3.14 -12.07 2.65
CA SER A 123 3.00 -12.80 3.91
C SER A 123 4.02 -12.32 4.93
N VAL A 124 3.64 -12.29 6.20
CA VAL A 124 4.56 -12.12 7.33
C VAL A 124 4.56 -13.40 8.15
N ILE A 125 5.74 -13.97 8.36
CA ILE A 125 5.94 -15.21 9.13
C ILE A 125 6.87 -14.95 10.31
N ALA A 126 6.75 -15.77 11.36
CA ALA A 126 7.72 -15.71 12.44
C ALA A 126 8.96 -16.53 12.07
N THR A 127 10.14 -15.96 12.32
CA THR A 127 11.43 -16.63 12.24
C THR A 127 12.24 -16.25 13.46
N THR A 128 13.26 -17.04 13.82
CA THR A 128 14.15 -16.69 14.94
C THR A 128 14.87 -15.36 14.71
N ASN A 129 15.29 -15.08 13.47
CA ASN A 129 15.89 -13.78 13.12
C ASN A 129 14.90 -12.62 13.30
N GLY A 130 13.67 -12.78 12.77
CA GLY A 130 12.62 -11.77 12.96
C GLY A 130 12.29 -11.52 14.43
N LEU A 131 12.17 -12.60 15.21
CA LEU A 131 11.91 -12.52 16.65
C LEU A 131 13.04 -11.83 17.42
N ASN A 132 14.30 -12.07 17.04
CA ASN A 132 15.47 -11.36 17.58
C ASN A 132 15.37 -9.85 17.30
N SER A 133 15.09 -9.45 16.06
CA SER A 133 14.88 -8.03 15.71
C SER A 133 13.69 -7.41 16.44
N LEU A 134 12.59 -8.15 16.57
CA LEU A 134 11.40 -7.70 17.28
C LEU A 134 11.68 -7.43 18.77
N ILE A 135 12.42 -8.31 19.46
CA ILE A 135 12.79 -8.09 20.87
C ILE A 135 13.61 -6.80 21.02
N GLN A 136 14.53 -6.53 20.12
CA GLN A 136 15.32 -5.29 20.14
C GLN A 136 14.45 -4.04 19.93
N GLN A 137 13.46 -4.11 19.04
CA GLN A 137 12.51 -3.01 18.82
C GLN A 137 11.59 -2.78 20.03
N ILE A 138 11.11 -3.85 20.66
CA ILE A 138 10.27 -3.80 21.88
C ILE A 138 11.07 -3.24 23.07
N LEU A 139 12.36 -3.60 23.19
CA LEU A 139 13.26 -3.00 24.18
C LEU A 139 13.47 -1.50 23.90
N ALA A 140 13.76 -1.13 22.64
CA ALA A 140 14.01 0.26 22.26
C ALA A 140 12.79 1.17 22.45
N SER A 141 11.58 0.63 22.30
CA SER A 141 10.31 1.34 22.56
C SER A 141 9.91 1.37 24.04
N GLY A 142 10.67 0.71 24.93
CA GLY A 142 10.40 0.65 26.36
C GLY A 142 9.27 -0.32 26.75
N GLN A 143 8.78 -1.13 25.81
CA GLN A 143 7.78 -2.17 26.08
C GLN A 143 8.37 -3.39 26.79
N ILE A 144 9.69 -3.56 26.74
CA ILE A 144 10.48 -4.29 27.74
C ILE A 144 11.30 -3.26 28.50
N ASP A 145 11.07 -3.10 29.80
CA ASP A 145 11.76 -2.07 30.60
C ASP A 145 13.06 -2.59 31.27
N ASN A 146 13.30 -3.90 31.22
CA ASN A 146 14.43 -4.54 31.86
C ASN A 146 15.37 -5.19 30.83
N ALA A 147 16.55 -4.60 30.66
CA ALA A 147 17.57 -5.09 29.72
C ALA A 147 18.05 -6.52 30.03
N GLY A 148 18.05 -6.94 31.30
CA GLY A 148 18.41 -8.31 31.69
C GLY A 148 17.38 -9.34 31.19
N ILE A 149 16.10 -8.99 31.24
CA ILE A 149 15.02 -9.82 30.68
C ILE A 149 15.15 -9.88 29.16
N ALA A 150 15.34 -8.74 28.49
CA ALA A 150 15.55 -8.71 27.04
C ALA A 150 16.75 -9.56 26.60
N ASN A 151 17.89 -9.44 27.28
CA ASN A 151 19.08 -10.24 26.99
C ASN A 151 18.82 -11.75 27.15
N SER A 152 18.09 -12.15 28.19
CA SER A 152 17.73 -13.55 28.41
C SER A 152 16.82 -14.10 27.31
N LEU A 153 15.86 -13.29 26.84
CA LEU A 153 14.99 -13.63 25.71
C LEU A 153 15.80 -13.76 24.41
N LEU A 154 16.69 -12.81 24.12
CA LEU A 154 17.59 -12.85 22.95
C LEU A 154 18.47 -14.11 22.95
N SER A 155 19.07 -14.47 24.09
CA SER A 155 19.86 -15.70 24.20
C SER A 155 19.05 -16.97 23.91
N LYS A 156 17.77 -17.03 24.33
CA LYS A 156 16.91 -18.17 24.00
C LYS A 156 16.63 -18.25 22.50
N VAL A 157 16.32 -17.13 21.86
CA VAL A 157 16.06 -17.08 20.42
C VAL A 157 17.30 -17.51 19.63
N LEU A 158 18.49 -17.06 20.01
CA LEU A 158 19.75 -17.48 19.38
C LEU A 158 20.02 -18.97 19.58
N ASN A 159 19.87 -19.50 20.80
CA ASN A 159 20.07 -20.92 21.06
C ASN A 159 19.06 -21.80 20.30
N ALA A 160 17.82 -21.36 20.15
CA ALA A 160 16.82 -22.05 19.34
C ALA A 160 17.22 -22.06 17.85
N ALA A 161 17.70 -20.92 17.33
CA ALA A 161 18.20 -20.82 15.96
C ALA A 161 19.39 -21.77 15.71
N ASP A 162 20.35 -21.83 16.63
CA ASP A 162 21.50 -22.72 16.55
C ASP A 162 21.07 -24.20 16.58
N ALA A 163 20.12 -24.56 17.46
CA ALA A 163 19.56 -25.90 17.53
C ALA A 163 18.85 -26.30 16.22
N ALA A 164 18.06 -25.40 15.64
CA ALA A 164 17.41 -25.63 14.35
C ALA A 164 18.42 -25.76 13.21
N ALA A 165 19.48 -24.93 13.20
CA ALA A 165 20.52 -24.96 12.17
C ALA A 165 21.30 -26.28 12.12
N ILE A 166 21.43 -26.98 13.25
CA ILE A 166 22.04 -28.32 13.31
C ILE A 166 21.02 -29.46 13.14
N GLY A 167 19.77 -29.15 12.77
CA GLY A 167 18.71 -30.13 12.53
C GLY A 167 18.04 -30.68 13.80
N ASN A 168 18.29 -30.08 14.97
CA ASN A 168 17.68 -30.47 16.23
C ASN A 168 16.41 -29.65 16.52
N GLY A 169 15.34 -29.92 15.76
CA GLY A 169 14.05 -29.24 15.89
C GLY A 169 13.46 -29.35 17.30
N GLN A 170 13.51 -30.54 17.92
CA GLN A 170 12.98 -30.74 19.27
C GLN A 170 13.68 -29.85 20.32
N ALA A 171 15.00 -29.68 20.22
CA ALA A 171 15.70 -28.78 21.13
C ALA A 171 15.33 -27.31 20.86
N SER A 172 15.19 -26.91 19.59
CA SER A 172 14.68 -25.58 19.21
C SER A 172 13.30 -25.33 19.83
N ASP A 173 12.37 -26.28 19.69
CA ASP A 173 11.00 -26.17 20.21
C ASP A 173 10.98 -26.07 21.73
N ASN A 174 11.79 -26.88 22.41
CA ASN A 174 11.91 -26.83 23.88
C ASN A 174 12.46 -25.48 24.35
N ILE A 175 13.42 -24.90 23.62
CA ILE A 175 13.97 -23.57 23.93
C ILE A 175 12.93 -22.48 23.66
N MET A 176 12.16 -22.61 22.58
CA MET A 176 11.09 -21.66 22.24
C MET A 176 9.92 -21.74 23.24
N GLN A 177 9.62 -22.93 23.77
CA GLN A 177 8.67 -23.07 24.87
C GLN A 177 9.20 -22.41 26.16
N ALA A 178 10.49 -22.56 26.46
CA ALA A 178 11.11 -21.85 27.59
C ALA A 178 11.10 -20.33 27.40
N PHE A 179 11.18 -19.85 26.15
CA PHE A 179 10.99 -18.44 25.81
C PHE A 179 9.55 -17.99 26.12
N ILE A 180 8.54 -18.72 25.65
CA ILE A 180 7.11 -18.44 25.92
C ILE A 180 6.86 -18.34 27.43
N ASN A 181 7.28 -19.34 28.19
CA ASN A 181 7.08 -19.38 29.64
C ASN A 181 7.70 -18.16 30.34
N GLN A 182 8.85 -17.67 29.85
CA GLN A 182 9.46 -16.45 30.40
C GLN A 182 8.65 -15.21 30.02
N VAL A 183 8.20 -15.08 28.77
CA VAL A 183 7.38 -13.94 28.35
C VAL A 183 6.10 -13.87 29.17
N GLU A 184 5.40 -14.99 29.35
CA GLU A 184 4.21 -15.10 30.19
C GLU A 184 4.49 -14.66 31.63
N ALA A 185 5.57 -15.17 32.24
CA ALA A 185 5.93 -14.82 33.61
C ALA A 185 6.27 -13.32 33.79
N GLN A 186 6.78 -12.66 32.74
CA GLN A 186 7.19 -11.26 32.78
C GLN A 186 6.11 -10.30 32.27
N THR A 187 4.99 -10.83 31.76
CA THR A 187 3.86 -10.04 31.25
C THR A 187 3.25 -9.20 32.37
N GLY A 188 3.09 -7.91 32.12
CA GLY A 188 2.60 -6.93 33.09
C GLY A 188 3.59 -6.53 34.19
N GLN A 189 4.76 -7.19 34.25
CA GLN A 189 5.85 -6.83 35.17
C GLN A 189 6.92 -6.02 34.46
N HIS A 190 7.61 -6.65 33.51
CA HIS A 190 8.71 -6.08 32.75
C HIS A 190 8.46 -6.09 31.24
N ILE A 191 7.38 -6.73 30.79
CA ILE A 191 6.94 -6.80 29.40
C ILE A 191 5.50 -6.33 29.35
N SER A 192 5.19 -5.35 28.50
CA SER A 192 3.79 -4.93 28.28
C SER A 192 2.93 -6.09 27.75
N ALA A 193 1.63 -6.09 28.07
CA ALA A 193 0.71 -7.14 27.63
C ALA A 193 0.65 -7.28 26.10
N ASP A 194 0.66 -6.15 25.38
CA ASP A 194 0.65 -6.14 23.92
C ASP A 194 1.93 -6.75 23.34
N ALA A 195 3.10 -6.38 23.87
CA ALA A 195 4.37 -6.97 23.45
C ALA A 195 4.43 -8.47 23.75
N ALA A 196 3.94 -8.90 24.92
CA ALA A 196 3.90 -10.30 25.28
C ALA A 196 3.03 -11.11 24.32
N ALA A 197 1.86 -10.61 23.94
CA ALA A 197 0.97 -11.28 22.99
C ALA A 197 1.65 -11.50 21.62
N ILE A 198 2.36 -10.48 21.11
CA ILE A 198 3.10 -10.59 19.83
C ILE A 198 4.24 -11.60 19.95
N LEU A 199 5.05 -11.52 21.01
CA LEU A 199 6.20 -12.43 21.22
C LEU A 199 5.75 -13.88 21.38
N ILE A 200 4.68 -14.14 22.14
CA ILE A 200 4.12 -15.48 22.33
C ILE A 200 3.58 -16.00 21.00
N ASN A 201 2.79 -15.22 20.27
CA ASN A 201 2.25 -15.62 18.97
C ASN A 201 3.39 -16.00 17.99
N ALA A 202 4.42 -15.15 17.89
CA ALA A 202 5.58 -15.42 17.05
C ALA A 202 6.32 -16.71 17.44
N ALA A 203 6.55 -16.92 18.74
CA ALA A 203 7.21 -18.13 19.25
C ALA A 203 6.37 -19.39 18.99
N THR A 204 5.05 -19.33 19.20
CA THR A 204 4.12 -20.43 18.89
C THR A 204 4.07 -20.74 17.39
N TYR A 205 4.14 -19.72 16.53
CA TYR A 205 4.23 -19.93 15.09
C TYR A 205 5.49 -20.71 14.71
N ILE A 206 6.65 -20.38 15.30
CA ILE A 206 7.93 -21.07 15.05
C ILE A 206 7.88 -22.54 15.51
N ILE A 207 7.22 -22.85 16.63
CA ILE A 207 7.10 -24.24 17.10
C ILE A 207 6.25 -25.10 16.15
N ASN A 208 5.26 -24.48 15.48
CA ASN A 208 4.27 -25.21 14.67
C ASN A 208 4.62 -25.28 13.17
N ASN A 209 5.73 -24.67 12.71
CA ASN A 209 6.11 -24.59 11.29
C ASN A 209 7.61 -24.76 11.09
#